data_AF-A0A833JSU8-F1
#
_entry.id   AF-A0A833JSU8-F1
#
_cell.length_a   1.000
_cell.length_b   1.000
_cell.length_c   1.000
_cell.angle_alpha   90.00
_cell.angle_beta   90.00
_cell.angle_gamma   90.00
#
_symmetry.space_group_name_H-M   'P 1'
#
loop_
_entity.id
_entity.type
_entity.pdbx_description
1 polymer ?
#
loop_
_entity_poly.entity_id
_entity_poly.type
_entity_poly.pdbx_seq_one_letter_code
_entity_poly.pdbx_strand_id
1 'polypeptide(L)' 'MTDYKIRTTRIMVHPATDDTILSEMATTVSIDDEGGGEYVKAEQTNTGAILINPDEWPAIREAIDRMVSECRSEQL' A
#
# COMPACT_ATOMS: atom_id res chain seq x y z
N MET A 1 17.29 -10.39 -30.44
CA MET A 1 17.43 -9.17 -29.62
C MET A 1 16.29 -9.22 -28.63
N THR A 2 16.55 -9.10 -27.32
CA THR A 2 15.49 -9.17 -26.31
C THR A 2 14.96 -7.76 -26.04
N ASP A 3 13.66 -7.57 -26.18
CA ASP A 3 13.00 -6.32 -25.82
C ASP A 3 12.73 -6.28 -24.30
N TYR A 4 13.11 -5.19 -23.65
CA TYR A 4 12.91 -4.97 -22.22
C TYR A 4 11.74 -4.02 -21.98
N LYS A 5 10.93 -4.29 -20.94
CA LYS A 5 9.83 -3.43 -20.50
C LYS A 5 10.11 -2.87 -19.11
N ILE A 6 9.91 -1.57 -18.93
CA ILE A 6 9.92 -0.91 -17.62
C ILE A 6 8.50 -0.93 -17.06
N ARG A 7 8.35 -1.30 -15.78
CA ARG A 7 7.09 -1.31 -15.06
C ARG A 7 7.31 -0.80 -13.63
N THR A 8 6.47 0.13 -13.20
CA THR A 8 6.38 0.52 -11.79
C THR A 8 5.64 -0.57 -11.02
N THR A 9 6.27 -1.10 -9.98
CA THR A 9 5.68 -2.11 -9.09
C THR A 9 5.53 -1.61 -7.66
N ARG A 10 5.98 -0.39 -7.33
CA ARG A 10 5.94 0.15 -5.98
C ARG A 10 5.65 1.65 -6.00
N ILE A 11 4.79 2.09 -5.09
CA ILE A 11 4.47 3.49 -4.80
C ILE A 11 4.64 3.70 -3.29
N MET A 12 5.06 4.89 -2.87
CA MET A 12 5.20 5.27 -1.47
C MET A 12 4.29 6.45 -1.15
N VAL A 13 3.63 6.38 0.01
CA VAL A 13 2.86 7.48 0.60
C VAL A 13 3.61 7.93 1.85
N HIS A 14 4.02 9.19 1.89
CA HIS A 14 4.77 9.78 3.00
C HIS A 14 4.35 11.25 3.21
N PRO A 15 4.63 11.85 4.37
CA PRO A 15 4.38 13.27 4.58
C PRO A 15 5.13 14.14 3.56
N ALA A 16 4.45 15.13 2.99
CA ALA A 16 5.06 16.03 2.00
C ALA A 16 6.21 16.91 2.56
N THR A 17 6.38 16.94 3.88
CA THR A 17 7.46 17.65 4.57
C THR A 17 8.72 16.79 4.77
N ASP A 18 8.68 15.50 4.43
CA ASP A 18 9.76 14.54 4.63
C ASP A 18 9.96 13.72 3.35
N ASP A 19 11.02 13.99 2.59
CA ASP A 19 11.30 13.30 1.32
C ASP A 19 12.11 11.99 1.50
N THR A 20 12.32 11.53 2.74
CA THR A 20 13.11 10.31 2.96
C THR A 20 12.31 9.03 2.68
N ILE A 21 12.88 8.17 1.84
CA ILE A 21 12.31 6.85 1.56
C ILE A 21 12.42 5.87 2.75
N LEU A 22 13.14 6.25 3.80
CA LEU A 22 13.37 5.44 5.00
C LEU A 22 12.51 5.90 6.19
N SER A 23 11.49 6.72 5.95
CA SER A 23 10.63 7.25 7.02
C SER A 23 9.81 6.13 7.64
N GLU A 24 9.73 6.08 8.97
CA GLU A 24 8.81 5.16 9.66
C GLU A 24 7.33 5.51 9.39
N MET A 25 7.07 6.76 8.99
CA MET A 25 5.75 7.24 8.61
C MET A 25 5.37 6.88 7.16
N ALA A 26 6.30 6.31 6.38
CA ALA A 26 6.06 5.98 4.99
C ALA A 26 5.32 4.64 4.86
N THR A 27 4.18 4.67 4.13
CA THR A 27 3.50 3.45 3.68
C THR A 27 3.96 3.10 2.27
N THR A 28 4.43 1.89 2.09
CA THR A 28 4.76 1.32 0.79
C THR A 28 3.58 0.49 0.28
N VAL A 29 3.17 0.73 -0.96
CA VAL A 29 2.20 -0.09 -1.69
C VAL A 29 2.89 -0.69 -2.91
N SER A 30 2.95 -2.01 -3.01
CA SER A 30 3.64 -2.71 -4.09
C SER A 30 2.84 -3.86 -4.71
N ILE A 31 3.18 -4.23 -5.94
CA ILE A 31 2.76 -5.45 -6.61
C ILE A 31 3.83 -6.50 -6.34
N ASP A 32 3.43 -7.65 -5.80
CA ASP A 32 4.31 -8.78 -5.47
C ASP A 32 3.76 -10.09 -6.05
N ASP A 33 4.63 -11.10 -6.23
CA ASP A 33 4.28 -12.43 -6.76
C ASP A 33 5.23 -13.49 -6.21
N GLU A 34 4.69 -14.43 -5.42
CA GLU A 34 5.43 -15.55 -4.83
C GLU A 34 5.24 -16.87 -5.59
N GLY A 35 4.85 -16.80 -6.87
CA GLY A 35 4.62 -17.97 -7.75
C GLY A 35 3.16 -18.40 -7.86
N GLY A 36 2.22 -17.57 -7.40
CA GLY A 36 0.78 -17.81 -7.38
C GLY A 36 -0.05 -16.77 -8.13
N GLY A 37 0.60 -15.76 -8.71
CA GLY A 37 -0.05 -14.60 -9.32
C GLY A 37 0.15 -13.33 -8.49
N GLU A 38 -0.07 -12.19 -9.15
CA GLU A 38 0.19 -10.88 -8.55
C GLU A 38 -0.87 -10.48 -7.51
N TYR A 39 -0.39 -9.95 -6.40
CA TYR A 39 -1.21 -9.33 -5.35
C TYR A 39 -0.62 -7.98 -4.92
N VAL A 40 -1.42 -7.18 -4.22
CA VAL A 40 -0.97 -5.92 -3.63
C VAL A 40 -0.47 -6.16 -2.22
N LYS A 41 0.73 -5.69 -1.90
CA LYS A 41 1.27 -5.61 -0.54
C LYS A 41 1.25 -4.17 -0.07
N ALA A 42 0.64 -3.88 1.08
CA ALA A 42 0.77 -2.59 1.77
C ALA A 42 1.51 -2.78 3.09
N GLU A 43 2.56 -1.99 3.33
CA GLU A 43 3.50 -2.17 4.45
C GLU A 43 4.01 -0.82 4.97
N GLN A 44 4.10 -0.70 6.29
CA GLN A 44 4.82 0.37 6.96
C GLN A 44 5.97 -0.23 7.77
N THR A 45 7.06 0.54 7.91
CA THR A 45 8.22 0.11 8.70
C THR A 45 7.77 -0.18 10.14
N ASN A 46 8.21 -1.32 10.69
CA ASN A 46 7.92 -1.75 12.08
C ASN A 46 6.44 -2.03 12.42
N THR A 47 5.52 -2.03 11.45
CA THR A 47 4.08 -2.26 11.68
C THR A 47 3.54 -3.51 11.00
N GLY A 48 4.28 -4.06 10.03
CA GLY A 48 3.91 -5.26 9.29
C GLY A 48 3.25 -4.93 7.95
N ALA A 49 2.77 -5.99 7.28
CA ALA A 49 2.20 -5.89 5.94
C ALA A 49 0.85 -6.61 5.85
N ILE A 50 -0.02 -6.09 4.98
CA ILE A 50 -1.22 -6.77 4.51
C ILE A 50 -1.06 -7.15 3.05
N LEU A 51 -1.53 -8.34 2.70
CA LEU A 51 -1.56 -8.84 1.33
C LEU A 51 -3.01 -8.81 0.85
N ILE A 52 -3.25 -8.25 -0.33
CA ILE A 52 -4.57 -8.00 -0.88
C ILE A 52 -4.60 -8.58 -2.29
N ASN A 53 -5.41 -9.61 -2.49
CA ASN A 53 -5.68 -10.11 -3.82
C ASN A 53 -6.57 -9.11 -4.60
N PRO A 54 -6.42 -9.02 -5.94
CA PRO A 54 -7.21 -8.08 -6.74
C PRO A 54 -8.73 -8.30 -6.69
N ASP A 55 -9.18 -9.54 -6.45
CA ASP A 55 -10.60 -9.92 -6.40
C ASP A 55 -11.29 -9.53 -5.08
N GLU A 56 -10.57 -9.53 -3.96
CA GLU A 56 -11.07 -9.08 -2.66
C GLU A 56 -10.99 -7.55 -2.47
N TRP A 57 -10.17 -6.86 -3.28
CA TRP A 57 -9.94 -5.41 -3.14
C TRP A 57 -11.22 -4.57 -3.05
N PRO A 58 -12.27 -4.77 -3.88
CA PRO A 58 -13.48 -3.96 -3.78
C PRO A 58 -14.13 -4.00 -2.37
N ALA A 59 -14.15 -5.17 -1.73
CA ALA A 59 -14.72 -5.37 -0.41
C ALA A 59 -13.83 -4.80 0.70
N ILE A 60 -12.52 -5.01 0.60
CA ILE A 60 -11.54 -4.45 1.55
C ILE A 60 -11.58 -2.91 1.50
N ARG A 61 -11.59 -2.32 0.30
CA ARG A 61 -11.68 -0.87 0.12
C ARG A 61 -12.94 -0.31 0.77
N GLU A 62 -14.11 -0.91 0.49
CA GLU A 62 -15.38 -0.46 1.09
C GLU A 62 -15.33 -0.50 2.63
N ALA A 63 -14.78 -1.58 3.20
CA ALA A 63 -14.63 -1.70 4.64
C ALA A 63 -13.68 -0.63 5.21
N ILE A 64 -12.54 -0.37 4.55
CA ILE A 64 -11.59 0.67 4.94
C ILE A 64 -12.24 2.05 4.89
N ASP A 65 -12.87 2.40 3.77
CA ASP A 65 -13.53 3.70 3.57
C ASP A 65 -14.59 3.94 4.65
N ARG A 66 -15.37 2.90 4.97
CA ARG A 66 -16.35 2.94 6.06
C ARG A 66 -15.69 3.18 7.41
N MET A 67 -14.68 2.41 7.78
CA MET A 67 -14.01 2.57 9.08
C MET A 67 -13.33 3.93 9.21
N VAL A 68 -12.73 4.44 8.14
CA VAL A 68 -12.16 5.80 8.10
C VAL A 68 -13.23 6.85 8.34
N SER A 69 -14.44 6.69 7.76
CA SER A 69 -15.55 7.62 8.00
C SER A 69 -16.10 7.58 9.43
N GLU A 70 -15.93 6.45 10.13
CA GLU A 70 -16.36 6.26 11.51
C GLU A 70 -15.30 6.74 12.53
N CYS A 71 -14.07 7.01 12.09
CA CYS A 71 -13.02 7.59 12.92
C CYS A 71 -13.47 8.94 13.49
N ARG A 72 -13.40 9.08 14.82
CA ARG A 72 -13.68 10.36 15.48
C ARG A 72 -12.49 11.28 15.25
N SER A 73 -12.74 12.47 14.70
CA SER A 73 -11.75 13.56 14.76
C SER A 73 -11.50 13.88 16.22
N GLU A 74 -10.27 13.72 16.70
CA GLU A 74 -9.88 14.31 17.98
C GLU A 74 -10.06 15.82 17.85
N GLN A 75 -11.04 16.39 18.56
CA GLN A 75 -11.06 17.82 18.83
C GLN A 75 -9.85 18.11 19.72
N LEU A 76 -8.76 18.55 19.09
CA LEU A 76 -7.69 19.29 19.76
C LEU A 76 -8.18 20.68 20.14
#